data_AF-A0AAD1RYB0-F1
#
_entry.id   AF-A0AAD1RYB0-F1
#
_cell.length_a   1.000
_cell.length_b   1.000
_cell.length_c   1.000
_cell.angle_alpha   90.00
_cell.angle_beta   90.00
_cell.angle_gamma   90.00
#
_symmetry.space_group_name_H-M   'P 1'
#
loop_
_entity.id
_entity.type
_entity.pdbx_description
1 polymer ?
#
loop_
_entity_poly.entity_id
_entity_poly.type
_entity_poly.pdbx_seq_one_letter_code
_entity_poly.pdbx_strand_id
1 'polypeptide(L)'
;MVQSLNQMEGPIKFTSNIRSTAVQFLDLEIAIKDQRLSYCLYKKPTDRNTILHSTSTHPEALKRSLPKAQFLRVIRNNSDMDVMEEQLGGMMERFLERGYRRSDLVRALEEAKAASSPRVKNRAT
;
A
#
# COMPACT_ATOMS: atom_id res chain seq x y z
N MET A 1 28.89 -0.12 15.25
CA MET A 1 27.84 -0.93 15.91
C MET A 1 27.14 -1.89 14.95
N VAL A 2 26.42 -1.45 13.91
CA VAL A 2 25.74 -2.39 12.98
C VAL A 2 26.70 -3.24 12.16
N GLN A 3 27.79 -2.65 11.65
CA GLN A 3 28.79 -3.39 10.87
C GLN A 3 29.47 -4.49 11.70
N SER A 4 29.82 -4.22 12.96
CA SER A 4 30.42 -5.20 13.87
C SER A 4 29.45 -6.35 14.21
N LEU A 5 28.16 -6.06 14.39
CA LEU A 5 27.14 -7.10 14.60
C LEU A 5 26.95 -7.99 13.36
N ASN A 6 27.08 -7.43 12.16
CA ASN A 6 26.94 -8.17 10.90
C ASN A 6 28.12 -9.07 10.56
N GLN A 7 29.25 -8.96 11.27
CA GLN A 7 30.40 -9.85 11.11
C GLN A 7 30.20 -11.20 11.80
N MET A 8 29.24 -11.31 12.72
CA MET A 8 28.90 -12.59 13.35
C MET A 8 28.30 -13.56 12.33
N GLU A 9 28.70 -14.83 12.39
CA GLU A 9 28.09 -15.88 11.58
C GLU A 9 26.68 -16.18 12.10
N GLY A 10 25.69 -15.96 11.23
CA GLY A 10 24.29 -16.15 11.56
C GLY A 10 23.38 -15.70 10.43
N PRO A 11 22.13 -16.22 10.38
CA PRO A 11 21.18 -15.89 9.32
C PRO A 11 20.61 -14.47 9.44
N ILE A 12 20.82 -13.80 10.58
CA ILE A 12 20.28 -12.47 10.88
C ILE A 12 21.34 -11.41 10.51
N LYS A 13 20.95 -10.45 9.67
CA LYS A 13 21.72 -9.24 9.39
C LYS A 13 20.94 -8.01 9.84
N PHE A 14 21.63 -7.11 10.52
CA PHE A 14 21.11 -5.86 11.04
C PHE A 14 21.28 -4.74 10.02
N THR A 15 20.28 -3.89 9.91
CA THR A 15 20.32 -2.65 9.13
C THR A 15 20.03 -1.48 10.06
N SER A 16 20.83 -0.42 10.00
CA SER A 16 20.51 0.87 10.60
C SER A 16 20.36 1.88 9.48
N ASN A 17 19.21 2.55 9.45
CA ASN A 17 18.92 3.61 8.52
C ASN A 17 18.43 4.81 9.34
N ILE A 18 19.24 5.86 9.41
CA ILE A 18 18.90 7.11 10.05
C ILE A 18 18.72 8.12 8.92
N ARG A 19 17.47 8.54 8.68
CA ARG A 19 17.18 9.64 7.77
C ARG A 19 16.62 10.80 8.58
N SER A 20 17.10 12.00 8.32
CA SER A 20 16.69 13.21 9.03
C SER A 20 15.28 13.69 8.65
N THR A 21 14.81 13.32 7.46
CA THR A 21 13.56 13.87 6.87
C THR A 21 12.50 12.83 6.56
N ALA A 22 12.78 11.54 6.75
CA ALA A 22 11.83 10.46 6.46
C ALA A 22 12.00 9.26 7.40
N VAL A 23 10.91 8.56 7.70
CA VAL A 23 10.92 7.35 8.51
C VAL A 23 9.94 6.34 7.94
N GLN A 24 10.35 5.08 7.93
CA GLN A 24 9.50 3.96 7.57
C GLN A 24 8.90 3.40 8.86
N PHE A 25 7.58 3.42 8.98
CA PHE A 25 6.87 2.92 10.15
C PHE A 25 5.64 2.14 9.71
N LEU A 26 5.57 0.87 10.13
CA LEU A 26 4.55 -0.08 9.67
C LEU A 26 4.50 -0.14 8.14
N ASP A 27 3.36 0.20 7.56
CA ASP A 27 3.10 0.24 6.14
C ASP A 27 3.14 1.65 5.53
N LEU A 28 3.78 2.60 6.21
CA LEU A 28 3.92 3.97 5.74
C LEU A 28 5.39 4.38 5.64
N GLU A 29 5.71 5.17 4.62
CA GLU A 29 6.87 6.05 4.62
C GLU A 29 6.36 7.45 4.89
N ILE A 30 6.83 8.04 5.99
CA ILE A 30 6.42 9.35 6.47
C ILE A 30 7.61 10.28 6.27
N ALA A 31 7.42 11.41 5.60
CA ALA A 31 8.45 12.38 5.30
C ALA A 31 7.99 13.81 5.60
N ILE A 32 8.95 14.71 5.81
CA ILE A 32 8.68 16.16 5.88
C ILE A 32 9.03 16.75 4.52
N LYS A 33 8.01 17.26 3.80
CA LYS A 33 8.15 17.94 2.50
C LYS A 33 7.48 19.30 2.61
N ASP A 34 8.20 20.37 2.26
CA ASP A 34 7.70 21.76 2.32
C ASP A 34 7.09 22.13 3.68
N GLN A 35 7.75 21.73 4.77
CA GLN A 35 7.29 21.93 6.16
C GLN A 35 5.95 21.27 6.50
N ARG A 36 5.50 20.31 5.68
CA ARG A 36 4.29 19.52 5.90
C ARG A 36 4.62 18.04 6.01
N LEU A 37 3.77 17.30 6.72
CA LEU A 37 3.85 15.86 6.78
C LEU A 37 3.34 15.28 5.45
N SER A 38 4.22 14.59 4.74
CA SER A 38 3.90 13.74 3.60
C SER A 38 3.93 12.30 4.05
N TYR A 39 3.03 11.46 3.54
CA TYR A 39 3.04 10.03 3.80
C TYR A 39 2.58 9.28 2.55
N CYS A 40 3.17 8.11 2.33
CA CYS A 40 2.78 7.19 1.27
C CYS A 40 2.84 5.74 1.76
N LEU A 41 2.19 4.83 1.04
CA LEU A 41 2.26 3.41 1.35
C LEU A 41 3.71 2.94 1.18
N TYR A 42 4.27 2.32 2.20
CA TYR A 42 5.60 1.71 2.13
C TYR A 42 5.48 0.19 2.04
N LYS A 43 6.26 -0.38 1.12
CA LYS A 43 6.43 -1.82 0.94
C LYS A 43 7.90 -2.13 1.16
N LYS A 44 8.19 -3.14 1.99
CA LYS A 44 9.59 -3.53 2.21
C LYS A 44 10.17 -4.07 0.90
N PRO A 45 11.47 -3.83 0.60
CA PRO A 45 12.11 -4.37 -0.60
C PRO A 45 12.00 -5.90 -0.73
N THR A 46 11.85 -6.61 0.39
CA THR A 46 11.72 -8.07 0.45
C THR A 46 10.28 -8.57 0.30
N ASP A 47 9.28 -7.69 0.26
CA ASP A 47 7.88 -8.09 0.23
C ASP A 47 7.51 -8.69 -1.13
N ARG A 48 7.02 -9.92 -1.09
CA ARG A 48 6.50 -10.63 -2.27
C ARG A 48 5.04 -10.26 -2.54
N ASN A 49 4.56 -10.61 -3.73
CA ASN A 49 3.15 -10.45 -4.07
C ASN A 49 2.29 -11.53 -3.39
N THR A 50 1.87 -11.29 -2.15
CA THR A 50 1.10 -12.22 -1.31
C THR A 50 -0.42 -12.14 -1.47
N ILE A 51 -0.91 -11.39 -2.46
CA ILE A 51 -2.35 -11.30 -2.76
C ILE A 51 -2.90 -12.70 -3.07
N LEU A 52 -4.12 -13.02 -2.64
CA LEU A 52 -4.76 -14.31 -2.91
C LEU A 52 -4.94 -14.50 -4.41
N HIS A 53 -4.62 -15.68 -4.96
CA HIS A 53 -4.86 -15.95 -6.38
C HIS A 53 -6.37 -16.03 -6.67
N SER A 54 -6.82 -15.57 -7.84
CA SER A 54 -8.25 -15.56 -8.20
C SER A 54 -8.88 -16.96 -8.21
N THR A 55 -8.11 -17.98 -8.59
CA THR A 55 -8.54 -19.39 -8.63
C THR A 55 -8.28 -20.19 -7.35
N SER A 56 -7.79 -19.54 -6.29
CA SER A 56 -7.57 -20.21 -5.01
C SER A 56 -8.89 -20.66 -4.36
N THR A 57 -8.81 -21.67 -3.49
CA THR A 57 -9.95 -22.27 -2.75
C THR A 57 -10.48 -21.39 -1.61
N HIS A 58 -10.24 -20.09 -1.66
CA HIS A 58 -10.79 -19.14 -0.70
C HIS A 58 -12.21 -18.72 -1.09
N PRO A 59 -13.05 -18.29 -0.12
CA PRO A 59 -14.41 -17.85 -0.40
C PRO A 59 -14.47 -16.75 -1.48
N GLU A 60 -15.42 -16.86 -2.40
CA GLU A 60 -15.58 -15.90 -3.49
C GLU A 60 -15.82 -14.48 -3.00
N ALA A 61 -16.59 -14.31 -1.92
CA ALA A 61 -16.83 -13.00 -1.31
C ALA A 61 -15.53 -12.31 -0.84
N LEU A 62 -14.56 -13.09 -0.34
CA LEU A 62 -13.26 -12.58 0.08
C LEU A 62 -12.44 -12.13 -1.14
N LYS A 63 -12.34 -12.99 -2.17
CA LYS A 63 -11.60 -12.66 -3.40
C LYS A 63 -12.20 -11.43 -4.10
N ARG A 64 -13.52 -11.29 -4.12
CA ARG A 64 -14.21 -10.13 -4.73
C ARG A 64 -14.02 -8.84 -3.95
N SER A 65 -13.97 -8.88 -2.62
CA SER A 65 -13.81 -7.69 -1.79
C SER A 65 -12.36 -7.21 -1.65
N LEU A 66 -11.40 -8.13 -1.85
CA LEU A 66 -9.97 -7.86 -1.66
C LEU A 66 -9.42 -6.70 -2.53
N PRO A 67 -9.71 -6.60 -3.85
CA PRO A 67 -9.24 -5.48 -4.67
C PRO A 67 -9.66 -4.12 -4.13
N LYS A 68 -10.96 -3.94 -3.85
CA LYS A 68 -11.50 -2.69 -3.31
C LYS A 68 -10.85 -2.30 -1.99
N ALA A 69 -10.68 -3.27 -1.08
CA ALA A 69 -10.03 -3.03 0.21
C ALA A 69 -8.57 -2.57 0.04
N GLN A 70 -7.82 -3.17 -0.87
CA GLN A 70 -6.43 -2.79 -1.13
C GLN A 70 -6.32 -1.43 -1.83
N PHE A 71 -7.19 -1.14 -2.81
CA PHE A 71 -7.22 0.19 -3.43
C PHE A 71 -7.59 1.29 -2.43
N LEU A 72 -8.59 1.06 -1.56
CA LEU A 72 -8.92 1.98 -0.47
C LEU A 72 -7.73 2.23 0.46
N ARG A 73 -6.94 1.20 0.75
CA ARG A 73 -5.73 1.34 1.56
C ARG A 73 -4.71 2.24 0.88
N VAL A 74 -4.45 2.06 -0.42
CA VAL A 74 -3.55 2.94 -1.19
C VAL A 74 -4.06 4.38 -1.13
N ILE A 75 -5.35 4.60 -1.36
CA ILE A 75 -5.92 5.97 -1.37
C ILE A 75 -5.80 6.65 0.00
N ARG A 76 -6.09 5.93 1.09
CA ARG A 76 -6.06 6.51 2.44
C ARG A 76 -4.65 6.75 2.97
N ASN A 77 -3.69 5.95 2.53
CA ASN A 77 -2.33 5.97 3.03
C ASN A 77 -1.39 6.79 2.14
N ASN A 78 -1.92 7.68 1.29
CA ASN A 78 -1.15 8.62 0.50
C ASN A 78 -1.64 10.06 0.73
N SER A 79 -0.70 10.97 0.95
CA SER A 79 -0.96 12.41 1.03
C SER A 79 -0.78 13.15 -0.30
N ASP A 80 -0.05 12.54 -1.24
CA ASP A 80 0.28 13.10 -2.55
C ASP A 80 -0.49 12.34 -3.63
N MET A 81 -1.18 13.08 -4.51
CA MET A 81 -2.06 12.51 -5.53
C MET A 81 -1.29 11.78 -6.62
N ASP A 82 -0.11 12.26 -6.99
CA ASP A 82 0.69 11.66 -8.06
C ASP A 82 1.28 10.33 -7.58
N VAL A 83 1.81 10.31 -6.35
CA VAL A 83 2.30 9.09 -5.70
C VAL A 83 1.17 8.08 -5.51
N MET A 84 -0.03 8.55 -5.13
CA MET A 84 -1.20 7.70 -4.98
C MET A 84 -1.56 7.00 -6.30
N GLU A 85 -1.65 7.73 -7.42
CA GLU A 85 -2.00 7.14 -8.73
C GLU A 85 -0.92 6.16 -9.22
N GLU A 86 0.36 6.47 -9.01
CA GLU A 86 1.45 5.53 -9.29
C GLU A 86 1.28 4.23 -8.50
N GLN A 87 1.03 4.32 -7.20
CA GLN A 87 0.84 3.15 -6.34
C GLN A 87 -0.45 2.37 -6.63
N LEU A 88 -1.50 3.05 -7.10
CA LEU A 88 -2.72 2.39 -7.59
C LEU A 88 -2.42 1.58 -8.86
N GLY A 89 -1.61 2.12 -9.77
CA GLY A 89 -1.10 1.39 -10.94
C GLY A 89 -0.30 0.15 -10.53
N GLY A 90 0.64 0.31 -9.60
CA GLY A 90 1.40 -0.83 -9.06
C GLY A 90 0.52 -1.88 -8.39
N MET A 91 -0.51 -1.47 -7.64
CA MET A 91 -1.47 -2.40 -7.04
C MET A 91 -2.32 -3.13 -8.07
N MET A 92 -2.74 -2.43 -9.15
CA MET A 92 -3.47 -3.03 -10.27
C MET A 92 -2.66 -4.16 -10.91
N GLU A 93 -1.40 -3.90 -11.27
CA GLU A 93 -0.52 -4.91 -11.88
C GLU A 93 -0.35 -6.13 -10.96
N ARG A 94 -0.19 -5.89 -9.65
CA ARG A 94 -0.11 -7.00 -8.68
C ARG A 94 -1.37 -7.87 -8.62
N PHE A 95 -2.56 -7.31 -8.83
CA PHE A 95 -3.77 -8.12 -8.92
C PHE A 95 -3.85 -8.86 -10.26
N LEU A 96 -3.42 -8.25 -11.37
CA LEU A 96 -3.36 -8.90 -12.68
C LEU A 96 -2.43 -10.11 -12.66
N GLU A 97 -1.24 -9.99 -12.07
CA GLU A 97 -0.30 -11.10 -11.82
C GLU A 97 -0.90 -12.26 -11.02
N ARG A 98 -1.97 -12.00 -10.25
CA ARG A 98 -2.66 -12.98 -9.40
C ARG A 98 -3.95 -13.50 -10.03
N GLY A 99 -4.12 -13.26 -11.33
CA GLY A 99 -5.18 -13.83 -12.14
C GLY A 99 -6.53 -13.14 -12.03
N TYR A 100 -6.60 -11.91 -11.47
CA TYR A 100 -7.84 -11.15 -11.43
C TYR A 100 -8.15 -10.53 -12.78
N ARG A 101 -9.44 -10.47 -13.14
CA ARG A 101 -9.88 -9.88 -14.41
C ARG A 101 -9.80 -8.37 -14.35
N ARG A 102 -9.23 -7.75 -15.38
CA ARG A 102 -9.06 -6.28 -15.47
C ARG A 102 -10.38 -5.52 -15.26
N SER A 103 -11.49 -5.99 -15.82
CA SER A 103 -12.80 -5.34 -15.67
C SER A 103 -13.30 -5.32 -14.23
N ASP A 104 -13.09 -6.40 -13.46
CA ASP A 104 -13.46 -6.45 -12.05
C ASP A 104 -12.58 -5.50 -11.21
N LEU A 105 -11.29 -5.37 -11.56
CA LEU A 105 -10.36 -4.47 -10.88
C LEU A 105 -10.67 -3.00 -11.15
N VAL A 106 -11.00 -2.65 -12.41
CA VAL A 106 -11.42 -1.29 -12.77
C VAL A 106 -12.66 -0.88 -11.98
N ARG A 107 -13.70 -1.74 -11.94
CA ARG A 107 -14.89 -1.48 -11.13
C ARG A 107 -14.55 -1.30 -9.64
N ALA A 108 -13.72 -2.18 -9.08
CA ALA A 108 -13.31 -2.09 -7.69
C ALA A 108 -12.53 -0.80 -7.37
N LEU A 109 -11.73 -0.32 -8.33
CA LEU A 109 -11.00 0.95 -8.21
C LEU A 109 -11.94 2.14 -8.23
N GLU A 110 -12.91 2.18 -9.15
CA GLU A 110 -13.94 3.21 -9.21
C GLU A 110 -14.75 3.26 -7.91
N GLU A 111 -15.18 2.10 -7.41
CA GLU A 111 -15.86 2.00 -6.12
C GLU A 111 -15.00 2.50 -4.94
N ALA A 112 -13.69 2.24 -4.97
CA ALA A 112 -12.77 2.71 -3.95
C ALA A 112 -12.61 4.24 -3.99
N LYS A 113 -12.41 4.82 -5.18
CA LYS A 113 -12.33 6.29 -5.37
C LYS A 113 -13.63 7.00 -4.96
N ALA A 114 -14.78 6.42 -5.29
CA ALA A 114 -16.08 6.94 -4.87
C ALA A 114 -16.26 6.90 -3.34
N ALA A 115 -15.79 5.83 -2.69
CA ALA A 115 -15.90 5.65 -1.23
C ALA A 115 -14.89 6.49 -0.43
N SER A 116 -13.77 6.92 -1.02
CA SER A 116 -12.78 7.80 -0.39
C SER A 116 -13.08 9.29 -0.57
N SER A 117 -13.87 9.66 -1.58
CA SER A 117 -14.29 11.04 -1.78
C SER A 117 -15.02 11.55 -0.52
N PRO A 118 -14.74 12.77 -0.02
CA PRO A 118 -15.38 13.26 1.18
C PRO A 118 -16.89 13.25 1.00
N ARG A 119 -17.58 12.37 1.74
CA ARG A 119 -19.03 12.51 1.93
C ARG A 119 -19.24 13.91 2.46
N VAL A 120 -19.88 14.77 1.66
CA VAL A 120 -20.37 16.08 2.10
C VAL A 120 -21.13 15.83 3.41
N LYS A 121 -20.52 16.18 4.53
CA LYS A 121 -21.17 16.10 5.84
C LYS A 121 -22.22 17.20 5.83
N ASN A 122 -23.45 16.86 5.44
CA ASN A 122 -24.61 17.69 5.76
C ASN A 122 -24.72 17.73 7.28
N ARG A 123 -24.05 18.72 7.89
CA ARG A 123 -24.26 19.11 9.28
C ARG A 123 -25.58 19.90 9.26
N ALA A 124 -26.66 19.22 9.62
CA ALA A 124 -27.90 19.90 9.97
C ALA A 124 -27.59 20.88 11.12
N THR A 125 -27.85 22.15 10.86
CA THR A 125 -27.92 23.25 11.82
C THR A 125 -29.01 23.01 12.86
#